data_AF-K2AFI6-F1
#
_entry.id   AF-K2AFI6-F1
#
_cell.length_a   1.000
_cell.length_b   1.000
_cell.length_c   1.000
_cell.angle_alpha   90.00
_cell.angle_beta   90.00
_cell.angle_gamma   90.00
#
_symmetry.space_group_name_H-M   'P 1'
#
loop_
_entity.id
_entity.type
_entity.pdbx_description
1 polymer ?
#
loop_
_entity_poly.entity_id
_entity_poly.type
_entity_poly.pdbx_seq_one_letter_code
_entity_poly.pdbx_strand_id
1 'polypeptide(L)' 'MKKQNSDEQIDCNDDATLKAVALQNVRNMKAHIIEKSPVIREMLEKGEIRLVGALHDLRSGVVTFE' A
#
# COMPACT_ATOMS: atom_id res chain seq x y z
N MET A 1 -8.78 19.57 10.85
CA MET A 1 -8.10 18.27 11.07
C MET A 1 -9.02 17.42 11.91
N LYS A 2 -9.75 16.45 11.32
CA LYS A 2 -10.62 15.56 12.09
C LYS A 2 -9.76 14.46 12.68
N LYS A 3 -9.66 14.43 14.01
CA LYS A 3 -9.11 13.30 14.77
C LYS A 3 -10.03 12.11 14.50
N GLN A 4 -9.50 10.99 14.00
CA GLN A 4 -10.23 9.73 13.98
C GLN A 4 -10.33 9.24 15.42
N ASN A 5 -11.56 9.11 15.92
CA ASN A 5 -11.86 8.62 17.25
C ASN A 5 -11.55 7.12 17.33
N SER A 6 -10.98 6.70 18.46
CA SER A 6 -10.43 5.36 18.70
C SER A 6 -11.45 4.24 18.97
N ASP A 7 -12.75 4.50 18.83
CA ASP A 7 -13.83 3.54 19.15
C ASP A 7 -14.76 3.21 17.95
N GLU A 8 -14.43 3.66 16.74
CA GLU A 8 -15.21 3.32 15.55
C GLU A 8 -14.78 1.93 15.05
N GLN A 9 -15.64 0.92 15.25
CA GLN A 9 -15.39 -0.45 14.82
C GLN A 9 -15.17 -0.48 13.31
N ILE A 10 -14.02 -1.01 12.89
CA ILE A 10 -13.70 -1.20 11.47
C ILE A 10 -14.72 -2.21 10.90
N ASP A 11 -15.57 -1.75 9.99
CA ASP A 11 -16.50 -2.63 9.28
C ASP A 11 -15.77 -3.37 8.15
N CYS A 12 -15.51 -4.65 8.36
CA CYS A 12 -14.87 -5.51 7.37
C CYS A 12 -15.78 -5.91 6.19
N ASN A 13 -17.02 -5.42 6.12
CA ASN A 13 -17.92 -5.63 4.98
C ASN A 13 -18.06 -4.38 4.11
N ASP A 14 -17.54 -3.24 4.55
CA ASP A 14 -17.56 -2.00 3.76
C ASP A 14 -16.45 -2.00 2.70
N ASP A 15 -16.85 -1.86 1.43
CA ASP A 15 -15.94 -1.88 0.28
C ASP A 15 -14.87 -0.78 0.37
N ALA A 16 -15.19 0.40 0.91
CA ALA A 16 -14.22 1.49 1.06
C ALA A 16 -13.17 1.17 2.12
N THR A 17 -13.60 0.60 3.24
CA THR A 17 -12.75 0.13 4.33
C THR A 17 -11.80 -0.97 3.86
N LEU A 18 -12.31 -1.98 3.16
CA LEU A 18 -11.49 -3.06 2.59
C LEU A 18 -10.45 -2.53 1.58
N LYS A 19 -10.84 -1.57 0.72
CA LYS A 19 -9.90 -0.92 -0.21
C LYS A 19 -8.81 -0.14 0.52
N ALA A 20 -9.16 0.58 1.58
CA ALA A 20 -8.18 1.32 2.39
C ALA A 20 -7.18 0.38 3.07
N VAL A 21 -7.65 -0.74 3.62
CA VAL A 21 -6.78 -1.77 4.21
C VAL A 21 -5.86 -2.39 3.16
N ALA A 22 -6.39 -2.74 1.98
CA ALA A 22 -5.59 -3.29 0.89
C ALA A 22 -4.49 -2.30 0.43
N LEU A 23 -4.83 -1.01 0.31
CA LEU A 23 -3.88 0.04 -0.02
C LEU A 23 -2.79 0.19 1.05
N GLN A 24 -3.18 0.13 2.33
CA GLN A 24 -2.22 0.18 3.42
C GLN A 24 -1.26 -1.02 3.40
N ASN A 25 -1.73 -2.20 3.00
CA ASN A 25 -0.87 -3.37 2.83
C ASN A 25 0.15 -3.19 1.70
N VAL A 26 -0.24 -2.55 0.58
CA VAL A 26 0.71 -2.19 -0.49
C VAL A 26 1.82 -1.28 0.05
N ARG A 27 1.46 -0.25 0.82
CA ARG A 27 2.42 0.68 1.45
C ARG A 27 3.35 -0.02 2.43
N ASN A 28 2.79 -0.86 3.31
CA ASN A 28 3.55 -1.65 4.27
C ASN A 28 4.52 -2.59 3.56
N MET A 29 4.09 -3.24 2.47
CA MET A 29 4.93 -4.13 1.68
C MET A 29 6.08 -3.37 0.98
N LYS A 30 5.82 -2.19 0.40
CA LYS A 30 6.88 -1.33 -0.16
C LYS A 30 7.94 -1.03 0.89
N ALA A 31 7.52 -0.60 2.08
CA ALA A 31 8.43 -0.32 3.19
C ALA A 31 9.21 -1.58 3.62
N HIS A 32 8.53 -2.71 3.75
CA HIS A 32 9.14 -3.99 4.14
C HIS A 32 10.20 -4.46 3.14
N ILE A 33 9.92 -4.37 1.83
CA ILE A 33 10.89 -4.74 0.77
C ILE A 33 12.16 -3.88 0.91
N ILE A 34 12.01 -2.56 1.08
CA ILE A 34 13.13 -1.64 1.25
C ILE A 34 13.89 -1.94 2.56
N GLU A 35 13.19 -2.28 3.64
CA GLU A 35 13.79 -2.60 4.94
C GLU A 35 14.58 -3.92 4.90
N LYS A 36 14.02 -4.96 4.27
CA LYS A 36 14.58 -6.32 4.33
C LYS A 36 15.56 -6.66 3.22
N SER A 37 15.60 -5.88 2.14
CA SER A 37 16.52 -6.14 1.01
C SER A 37 17.54 -5.01 0.84
N PRO A 38 18.78 -5.19 1.36
CA PRO A 38 19.87 -4.23 1.14
C PRO A 38 20.17 -3.99 -0.34
N VAL A 39 20.08 -5.04 -1.17
CA VAL A 39 20.32 -4.94 -2.61
C VAL A 39 19.31 -4.04 -3.28
N ILE A 40 18.00 -4.23 -3.02
CA ILE A 40 16.95 -3.40 -3.61
C ILE A 40 17.07 -1.96 -3.11
N ARG A 41 17.38 -1.76 -1.83
CA ARG A 41 17.62 -0.41 -1.28
C ARG A 41 18.76 0.29 -2.01
N GLU A 42 19.90 -0.38 -2.18
CA GLU A 42 21.06 0.18 -2.87
C GLU A 42 20.72 0.54 -4.33
N MET A 43 20.01 -0.33 -5.05
CA MET A 43 19.58 -0.08 -6.44
C MET A 43 18.59 1.10 -6.53
N LEU A 44 17.71 1.27 -5.54
CA LEU A 44 16.81 2.43 -5.46
C LEU A 44 17.58 3.73 -5.18
N GLU A 45 18.54 3.71 -4.25
CA GLU A 45 19.38 4.85 -3.89
C GLU A 45 20.27 5.31 -5.06
N LYS A 46 20.76 4.36 -5.86
CA LYS A 46 21.50 4.63 -7.11
C LYS A 46 20.59 5.07 -8.28
N GLY A 47 19.27 4.95 -8.13
CA GLY A 47 18.31 5.26 -9.18
C GLY A 47 18.29 4.26 -10.34
N GLU A 48 18.86 3.06 -10.15
CA GLU A 48 18.89 2.00 -11.15
C GLU A 48 17.49 1.39 -11.36
N ILE A 49 16.67 1.38 -10.30
CA ILE A 49 15.29 0.91 -10.32
C ILE A 49 14.37 1.89 -9.59
N ARG A 50 13.05 1.73 -9.81
CA ARG A 50 11.99 2.38 -9.02
C ARG A 50 11.02 1.33 -8.51
N LEU A 51 10.50 1.52 -7.30
CA LEU A 51 9.51 0.64 -6.68
C LEU A 51 8.13 1.28 -6.74
N VAL A 52 7.24 0.71 -7.56
CA VAL A 52 5.84 1.16 -7.72
C VAL A 52 4.92 0.15 -7.05
N GLY A 53 4.00 0.65 -6.21
CA GLY A 53 2.91 -0.15 -5.65
C GLY A 53 1.70 -0.08 -6.58
N ALA A 54 0.88 -1.14 -6.59
CA ALA A 54 -0.34 -1.15 -7.37
C ALA A 54 -1.47 -1.85 -6.62
N LEU A 55 -2.68 -1.32 -6.79
CA LEU A 55 -3.93 -1.97 -6.41
C LEU A 55 -4.69 -2.34 -7.68
N HIS A 56 -5.01 -3.62 -7.84
CA HIS A 56 -5.75 -4.12 -8.99
C HIS A 56 -7.19 -4.44 -8.58
N ASP A 57 -8.16 -3.81 -9.24
CA ASP A 57 -9.58 -4.15 -9.11
C ASP A 57 -9.93 -5.29 -10.07
N LEU A 58 -10.19 -6.48 -9.51
CA LEU A 58 -10.49 -7.68 -10.29
C LEU A 58 -11.82 -7.62 -11.05
N ARG A 59 -12.77 -6.76 -10.65
CA ARG A 59 -14.07 -6.64 -11.31
C ARG A 59 -13.97 -5.79 -12.57
N SER A 60 -13.21 -4.69 -12.49
CA SER A 60 -13.09 -3.70 -13.58
C SER A 60 -11.81 -3.85 -14.41
N GLY A 61 -10.79 -4.55 -13.91
CA GLY A 61 -9.45 -4.62 -14.49
C GLY A 61 -8.62 -3.35 -14.29
N VAL A 62 -9.14 -2.35 -13.57
CA VAL A 62 -8.45 -1.08 -13.34
C VAL A 62 -7.31 -1.27 -12.35
N VAL A 63 -6.17 -0.65 -12.65
CA VAL A 63 -4.99 -0.62 -11.78
C VAL A 63 -4.73 0.80 -11.31
N THR A 64 -4.63 0.99 -9.99
CA THR A 64 -4.26 2.25 -9.34
C THR A 64 -2.83 2.13 -8.82
N PHE A 65 -1.96 3.08 -9.18
CA PHE A 65 -0.54 3.06 -8.81
C PHE A 65 -0.21 4.03 -7.65
N GLU A 66 0.77 3.66 -6.82
CA GLU A 66 1.30 4.41 -5.66
C GLU A 66 2.84 4.44 -5.62
#